data_AF-A0A2A8VCL1-F1
#
_entry.id   AF-A0A2A8VCL1-F1
#
_cell.length_a   1.000
_cell.length_b   1.000
_cell.length_c   1.000
_cell.angle_alpha   90.00
_cell.angle_beta   90.00
_cell.angle_gamma   90.00
#
_symmetry.space_group_name_H-M   'P 1'
#
loop_
_entity.id
_entity.type
_entity.pdbx_description
1 polymer ?
#
loop_
_entity_poly.entity_id
_entity_poly.type
_entity_poly.pdbx_seq_one_letter_code
_entity_poly.pdbx_strand_id
1 'polypeptide(L)'
;MSRKSPKLPLTDKERAALRKEKIRLGDIHGFSPERLQDKLNISLERSRYLVGMSIFQQIPSIGPSMAHNVVEDLGFYTFEEIRNEKGEDLIIDLEKKYGVWMDPCVEDSLRCVVHHANHPSSTKNWWDFTTQRKTYRQTHGYPGDRPTKAWDE
;
A
#
# COMPACT_ATOMS: atom_id res chain seq x y z
N MET A 1 -18.16 3.63 13.27
CA MET A 1 -17.63 3.66 11.89
C MET A 1 -17.58 2.23 11.38
N SER A 2 -18.15 1.93 10.20
CA SER A 2 -18.12 0.59 9.63
C SER A 2 -16.67 0.19 9.33
N ARG A 3 -16.20 -0.95 9.84
CA ARG A 3 -14.83 -1.44 9.60
C ARG A 3 -14.68 -1.78 8.11
N LYS A 4 -13.81 -1.07 7.39
CA LYS A 4 -13.56 -1.33 5.96
C LYS A 4 -12.93 -2.72 5.84
N SER A 5 -13.65 -3.64 5.18
CA SER A 5 -13.14 -4.99 4.94
C SER A 5 -12.14 -4.93 3.78
N PRO A 6 -10.85 -5.28 4.01
CA PRO A 6 -9.84 -5.25 2.97
C PRO A 6 -10.08 -6.36 1.94
N LYS A 7 -9.65 -6.12 0.70
CA LYS A 7 -9.54 -7.16 -0.32
C LYS A 7 -8.17 -7.80 -0.17
N LEU A 8 -8.11 -8.97 0.47
CA LEU A 8 -6.88 -9.73 0.67
C LEU A 8 -6.82 -10.92 -0.30
N PRO A 9 -5.65 -11.21 -0.90
CA PRO A 9 -5.50 -12.32 -1.84
C PRO A 9 -5.33 -13.65 -1.10
N LEU A 10 -6.32 -14.02 -0.31
CA LEU A 10 -6.28 -15.21 0.55
C LEU A 10 -6.48 -16.50 -0.26
N THR A 11 -5.71 -17.53 0.08
CA THR A 11 -5.97 -18.91 -0.35
C THR A 11 -7.20 -19.47 0.34
N ASP A 12 -7.78 -20.56 -0.20
CA ASP A 12 -8.94 -21.20 0.44
C ASP A 12 -8.62 -21.76 1.82
N LYS A 13 -7.37 -22.23 2.04
CA LYS A 13 -6.89 -22.67 3.35
C LYS A 13 -6.85 -21.50 4.35
N GLU A 14 -6.30 -20.36 3.95
CA GLU A 14 -6.26 -19.15 4.79
C GLU A 14 -7.67 -18.64 5.12
N ARG A 15 -8.59 -18.65 4.14
CA ARG A 15 -10.00 -18.30 4.36
C ARG A 15 -10.68 -19.24 5.36
N ALA A 16 -10.44 -20.55 5.25
CA ALA A 16 -10.98 -21.54 6.18
C ALA A 16 -10.42 -21.34 7.60
N ALA A 17 -9.11 -21.08 7.73
CA ALA A 17 -8.47 -20.83 9.01
C ALA A 17 -9.01 -19.56 9.70
N LEU A 18 -9.19 -18.46 8.96
CA LEU A 18 -9.82 -17.25 9.50
C LEU A 18 -11.23 -17.51 10.06
N ARG A 19 -12.05 -18.29 9.35
CA ARG A 19 -13.40 -18.68 9.81
C ARG A 19 -13.33 -19.54 11.07
N LYS A 20 -12.42 -20.52 11.12
CA LYS A 20 -12.19 -21.40 12.28
C LYS A 20 -11.81 -20.59 13.52
N GLU A 21 -10.91 -19.62 13.36
CA GLU A 21 -10.45 -18.74 14.44
C GLU A 21 -11.41 -17.57 14.73
N LYS A 22 -12.53 -17.48 13.99
CA LYS A 22 -13.54 -16.41 14.09
C LYS A 22 -12.94 -15.00 13.88
N ILE A 23 -11.89 -14.90 13.07
CA ILE A 23 -11.23 -13.64 12.72
C ILE A 23 -11.96 -13.02 11.53
N ARG A 24 -12.40 -11.76 11.68
CA ARG A 24 -13.03 -11.00 10.59
C ARG A 24 -11.94 -10.33 9.75
N LEU A 25 -12.14 -10.23 8.43
CA LEU A 25 -11.20 -9.57 7.52
C LEU A 25 -10.92 -8.12 7.94
N GLY A 26 -11.97 -7.40 8.34
CA GLY A 26 -11.86 -6.01 8.80
C GLY A 26 -11.06 -5.84 10.09
N ASP A 27 -10.69 -6.92 10.79
CA ASP A 27 -9.95 -6.86 12.06
C ASP A 27 -8.46 -7.19 11.89
N ILE A 28 -8.05 -7.68 10.72
CA ILE A 28 -6.67 -8.14 10.46
C ILE A 28 -5.64 -7.01 10.65
N HIS A 29 -6.00 -5.76 10.36
CA HIS A 29 -5.11 -4.61 10.51
C HIS A 29 -4.69 -4.35 11.97
N GLY A 30 -5.42 -4.91 12.95
CA GLY A 30 -5.09 -4.82 14.37
C GLY A 30 -4.29 -6.02 14.91
N PHE A 31 -3.91 -6.98 14.07
CA PHE A 31 -3.08 -8.11 14.47
C PHE A 31 -1.60 -7.79 14.32
N SER A 32 -0.77 -8.33 15.22
CA SER A 32 0.65 -8.47 14.92
C SER A 32 0.86 -9.60 13.91
N PRO A 33 1.90 -9.53 13.06
CA PRO A 33 2.23 -10.62 12.13
C PRO A 33 2.42 -11.97 12.82
N GLU A 34 3.05 -12.03 13.99
CA GLU A 34 3.30 -13.27 14.75
C GLU A 34 1.97 -13.89 15.20
N ARG A 35 1.05 -13.07 15.71
CA ARG A 35 -0.26 -13.56 16.15
C ARG A 35 -1.09 -14.11 15.00
N LEU A 36 -1.08 -13.45 13.84
CA LEU A 36 -1.80 -13.92 12.67
C LEU A 36 -1.13 -15.17 12.06
N GLN A 37 0.20 -15.25 12.11
CA GLN A 37 0.98 -16.41 11.70
C GLN A 37 0.55 -17.65 12.49
N ASP A 38 0.53 -17.57 13.83
CA ASP A 38 0.14 -18.66 14.71
C ASP A 38 -1.32 -19.09 14.48
N LYS A 39 -2.21 -18.11 14.28
CA LYS A 39 -3.64 -18.36 14.07
C LYS A 39 -3.95 -19.05 12.75
N LEU A 40 -3.23 -18.70 11.70
CA LEU A 40 -3.48 -19.23 10.35
C LEU A 40 -2.54 -20.36 9.95
N ASN A 41 -1.50 -20.63 10.76
CA ASN A 41 -0.44 -21.59 10.45
C ASN A 41 0.20 -21.31 9.07
N ILE A 42 0.61 -20.06 8.86
CA ILE A 42 1.27 -19.55 7.65
C ILE A 42 2.71 -19.11 7.96
N SER A 43 3.50 -18.70 6.97
CA SER A 43 4.82 -18.11 7.22
C SER A 43 4.70 -16.69 7.81
N LEU A 44 5.73 -16.25 8.53
CA LEU A 44 5.81 -14.88 9.05
C LEU A 44 5.72 -13.85 7.93
N GLU A 45 6.42 -14.10 6.81
CA GLU A 45 6.41 -13.25 5.61
C GLU A 45 5.00 -13.11 5.04
N ARG A 46 4.28 -14.22 4.86
CA ARG A 46 2.89 -14.20 4.38
C ARG A 46 1.99 -13.46 5.35
N SER A 47 2.22 -13.62 6.65
CA SER A 47 1.47 -12.91 7.68
C SER A 47 1.72 -11.40 7.63
N ARG A 48 2.99 -10.96 7.51
CA ARG A 48 3.36 -9.54 7.33
C ARG A 48 2.69 -8.96 6.10
N TYR A 49 2.72 -9.68 4.98
CA TYR A 49 2.05 -9.25 3.75
C TYR A 49 0.54 -9.04 3.96
N LEU A 50 -0.16 -10.01 4.58
CA LEU A 50 -1.61 -9.89 4.81
C LEU A 50 -1.98 -8.78 5.80
N VAL A 51 -1.19 -8.60 6.86
CA VAL A 51 -1.37 -7.51 7.82
C VAL A 51 -1.12 -6.16 7.16
N GLY A 52 0.01 -5.97 6.48
CA GLY A 52 0.33 -4.73 5.76
C GLY A 52 -0.73 -4.37 4.72
N MET A 53 -1.14 -5.36 3.90
CA MET A 53 -2.22 -5.19 2.92
C MET A 53 -3.52 -4.70 3.57
N SER A 54 -3.83 -5.16 4.78
CA SER A 54 -5.03 -4.74 5.51
C SER A 54 -4.91 -3.35 6.14
N ILE A 55 -3.71 -2.94 6.56
CA ILE A 55 -3.39 -1.62 7.13
C ILE A 55 -3.54 -0.55 6.05
N PHE A 56 -2.84 -0.67 4.93
CA PHE A 56 -2.86 0.37 3.89
C PHE A 56 -4.23 0.49 3.21
N GLN A 57 -4.98 -0.61 3.13
CA GLN A 57 -6.37 -0.56 2.65
C GLN A 57 -7.33 0.14 3.63
N GLN A 58 -6.94 0.51 4.86
CA GLN A 58 -7.76 1.39 5.70
C GLN A 58 -7.82 2.82 5.18
N ILE A 59 -6.82 3.25 4.39
CA ILE A 59 -6.78 4.59 3.83
C ILE A 59 -7.94 4.80 2.83
N PRO A 60 -8.66 5.94 2.87
CA PRO A 60 -9.65 6.29 1.86
C PRO A 60 -9.07 6.23 0.46
N SER A 61 -9.85 5.76 -0.53
CA SER A 61 -9.45 5.59 -1.94
C SER A 61 -8.27 4.64 -2.23
N ILE A 62 -7.59 4.08 -1.23
CA ILE A 62 -6.53 3.09 -1.43
C ILE A 62 -7.14 1.70 -1.51
N GLY A 63 -6.85 1.02 -2.62
CA GLY A 63 -7.28 -0.34 -2.94
C GLY A 63 -6.15 -1.37 -2.87
N PRO A 64 -6.43 -2.64 -3.19
CA PRO A 64 -5.48 -3.73 -3.05
C PRO A 64 -4.23 -3.59 -3.93
N SER A 65 -4.34 -3.04 -5.15
CA SER A 65 -3.17 -2.87 -6.02
C SER A 65 -2.14 -1.90 -5.42
N MET A 66 -2.57 -0.73 -4.96
CA MET A 66 -1.67 0.22 -4.31
C MET A 66 -1.13 -0.32 -2.98
N ALA A 67 -1.96 -1.02 -2.20
CA ALA A 67 -1.48 -1.68 -0.99
C ALA A 67 -0.41 -2.74 -1.29
N HIS A 68 -0.55 -3.48 -2.39
CA HIS A 68 0.47 -4.44 -2.83
C HIS A 68 1.76 -3.72 -3.25
N ASN A 69 1.67 -2.62 -4.00
CA ASN A 69 2.85 -1.83 -4.35
C ASN A 69 3.61 -1.36 -3.11
N VAL A 70 2.90 -0.91 -2.07
CA VAL A 70 3.53 -0.47 -0.82
C VAL A 70 4.18 -1.64 -0.06
N VAL A 71 3.47 -2.76 0.05
CA VAL A 71 3.86 -3.88 0.93
C VAL A 71 4.85 -4.84 0.28
N GLU A 72 4.56 -5.27 -0.94
CA GLU A 72 5.36 -6.25 -1.68
C GLU A 72 6.44 -5.56 -2.50
N ASP A 73 6.06 -4.49 -3.21
CA ASP A 73 6.99 -3.89 -4.17
C ASP A 73 8.02 -2.99 -3.52
N LEU A 74 7.58 -2.16 -2.56
CA LEU A 74 8.41 -1.22 -1.83
C LEU A 74 8.86 -1.76 -0.45
N GLY A 75 8.23 -2.82 0.07
CA GLY A 75 8.66 -3.48 1.31
C GLY A 75 8.24 -2.80 2.61
N PHE A 76 7.22 -1.94 2.59
CA PHE A 76 6.68 -1.29 3.79
C PHE A 76 5.44 -2.02 4.30
N TYR A 77 5.48 -2.51 5.54
CA TYR A 77 4.40 -3.30 6.15
C TYR A 77 3.55 -2.51 7.15
N THR A 78 4.03 -1.36 7.61
CA THR A 78 3.37 -0.52 8.63
C THR A 78 3.40 0.97 8.28
N PHE A 79 2.57 1.78 8.96
CA PHE A 79 2.62 3.23 8.80
C PHE A 79 3.91 3.83 9.37
N GLU A 80 4.49 3.23 10.39
CA GLU A 80 5.75 3.65 11.00
C GLU A 80 6.91 3.56 10.00
N GLU A 81 6.97 2.49 9.21
CA GLU A 81 8.07 2.26 8.26
C GLU A 81 8.05 3.22 7.06
N ILE A 82 6.86 3.54 6.54
CA ILE A 82 6.72 4.48 5.39
C ILE A 82 6.61 5.95 5.84
N ARG A 83 6.67 6.22 7.15
CA ARG A 83 6.54 7.56 7.69
C ARG A 83 7.71 8.43 7.21
N ASN A 84 7.40 9.66 6.80
CA ASN A 84 8.37 10.63 6.27
C ASN A 84 9.05 10.26 4.94
N GLU A 85 8.69 9.13 4.32
CA GLU A 85 9.03 8.87 2.92
C GLU A 85 8.43 9.94 2.00
N LYS A 86 8.86 9.97 0.74
CA LYS A 86 8.35 10.94 -0.23
C LYS A 86 7.72 10.25 -1.42
N GLY A 87 6.46 10.59 -1.71
CA GLY A 87 5.75 10.00 -2.84
C GLY A 87 6.46 10.21 -4.19
N GLU A 88 7.15 11.34 -4.37
CA GLU A 88 7.99 11.61 -5.55
C GLU A 88 9.18 10.66 -5.73
N ASP A 89 9.70 10.10 -4.64
CA ASP A 89 10.84 9.17 -4.63
C ASP A 89 10.34 7.73 -4.76
N LEU A 90 9.28 7.38 -4.01
CA LEU A 90 8.67 6.05 -4.05
C LEU A 90 8.16 5.65 -5.45
N ILE A 91 7.66 6.61 -6.24
CA ILE A 91 7.26 6.33 -7.63
C ILE A 91 8.47 5.98 -8.51
N ILE A 92 9.62 6.63 -8.28
CA ILE A 92 10.85 6.35 -9.02
C ILE A 92 11.33 4.94 -8.70
N ASP A 93 11.29 4.54 -7.44
CA ASP A 93 11.67 3.19 -7.00
C ASP A 93 10.78 2.11 -7.62
N LEU A 94 9.46 2.34 -7.65
CA LEU A 94 8.52 1.45 -8.33
C LEU A 94 8.81 1.35 -9.83
N GLU A 95 8.94 2.49 -10.51
CA GLU A 95 9.20 2.51 -11.96
C GLU A 95 10.50 1.77 -12.30
N LYS A 96 11.56 1.99 -11.52
CA LYS A 96 12.84 1.27 -11.66
C LYS A 96 12.69 -0.23 -11.42
N LYS A 97 11.95 -0.64 -10.40
CA LYS A 97 11.66 -2.05 -10.10
C LYS A 97 10.95 -2.75 -11.25
N TYR A 98 9.99 -2.08 -11.88
CA TYR A 98 9.21 -2.66 -12.97
C TYR A 98 9.82 -2.43 -14.37
N GLY A 99 10.81 -1.54 -14.49
CA GLY A 99 11.42 -1.19 -15.77
C GLY A 99 10.49 -0.42 -16.71
N VAL A 100 9.45 0.22 -16.17
CA VAL A 100 8.44 0.98 -16.92
C VAL A 100 8.09 2.25 -16.18
N TRP A 101 7.64 3.28 -16.89
CA TRP A 101 7.03 4.44 -16.26
C TRP A 101 5.54 4.17 -16.00
N MET A 102 5.07 4.55 -14.81
CA MET A 102 3.72 4.25 -14.33
C MET A 102 2.76 5.41 -14.57
N ASP A 103 1.46 5.12 -14.55
CA ASP A 103 0.43 6.15 -14.60
C ASP A 103 0.65 7.21 -13.48
N PRO A 104 0.53 8.51 -13.77
CA PRO A 104 0.78 9.55 -12.78
C PRO A 104 -0.08 9.47 -11.50
N CYS A 105 -1.27 8.85 -11.55
CA CYS A 105 -2.13 8.67 -10.37
C CYS A 105 -1.51 7.71 -9.32
N VAL A 106 -0.52 6.91 -9.71
CA VAL A 106 0.25 6.06 -8.79
C VAL A 106 1.06 6.93 -7.83
N GLU A 107 1.72 7.98 -8.32
CA GLU A 107 2.43 8.94 -7.45
C GLU A 107 1.45 9.66 -6.51
N ASP A 108 0.29 10.09 -7.01
CA ASP A 108 -0.75 10.73 -6.19
C ASP A 108 -1.21 9.80 -5.05
N SER A 109 -1.32 8.50 -5.34
CA SER A 109 -1.66 7.47 -4.36
C SER A 109 -0.55 7.22 -3.34
N LEU A 110 0.71 7.20 -3.75
CA LEU A 110 1.86 7.07 -2.85
C LEU A 110 1.99 8.28 -1.91
N ARG A 111 1.80 9.50 -2.43
CA ARG A 111 1.74 10.72 -1.61
C ARG A 111 0.61 10.63 -0.57
N CYS A 112 -0.55 10.10 -0.96
CA CYS A 112 -1.65 9.86 -0.04
C CYS A 112 -1.30 8.85 1.06
N VAL A 113 -0.66 7.75 0.71
CA VAL A 113 -0.20 6.74 1.67
C VAL A 113 0.74 7.34 2.72
N VAL A 114 1.79 8.01 2.27
CA VAL A 114 2.73 8.73 3.14
C VAL A 114 2.00 9.77 4.01
N HIS A 115 1.06 10.52 3.43
CA HIS A 115 0.33 11.54 4.17
C HIS A 115 -0.48 10.93 5.31
N HIS A 116 -1.18 9.81 5.08
CA HIS A 116 -1.96 9.12 6.11
C HIS A 116 -1.08 8.45 7.17
N ALA A 117 0.11 7.97 6.81
CA ALA A 117 1.10 7.50 7.78
C ALA A 117 1.55 8.61 8.75
N ASN A 118 1.61 9.85 8.26
CA ASN A 118 1.90 11.04 9.08
C ASN A 118 0.66 11.64 9.77
N HIS A 119 -0.53 11.46 9.19
CA HIS A 119 -1.79 12.05 9.63
C HIS A 119 -2.92 10.99 9.62
N PRO A 120 -2.93 10.01 10.54
CA PRO A 120 -3.85 8.87 10.47
C PRO A 120 -5.34 9.22 10.55
N SER A 121 -5.68 10.41 11.03
CA SER A 121 -7.06 10.93 11.10
C SER A 121 -7.49 11.71 9.86
N SER A 122 -6.62 11.85 8.86
CA SER A 122 -6.95 12.55 7.61
C SER A 122 -8.09 11.84 6.89
N THR A 123 -8.90 12.59 6.15
CA THR A 123 -9.96 12.07 5.28
C THR A 123 -9.64 12.22 3.80
N LYS A 124 -8.41 12.68 3.49
CA LYS A 124 -7.96 12.91 2.12
C LYS A 124 -7.94 11.63 1.31
N ASN A 125 -8.29 11.76 0.04
CA ASN A 125 -8.17 10.72 -0.98
C ASN A 125 -6.97 11.02 -1.88
N TRP A 126 -6.55 10.04 -2.69
CA TRP A 126 -5.37 10.19 -3.53
C TRP A 126 -5.47 11.37 -4.51
N TRP A 127 -6.66 11.65 -5.05
CA TRP A 127 -6.84 12.74 -6.01
C TRP A 127 -6.65 14.14 -5.39
N ASP A 128 -6.70 14.26 -4.06
CA ASP A 128 -6.40 15.52 -3.35
C ASP A 128 -4.92 15.93 -3.46
N PHE A 129 -4.05 15.01 -3.91
CA PHE A 129 -2.61 15.22 -4.09
C PHE A 129 -2.23 15.57 -5.54
N THR A 130 -3.18 15.53 -6.48
CA THR A 130 -2.95 15.80 -7.92
C THR A 130 -2.29 17.16 -8.16
N THR A 131 -2.80 18.21 -7.52
CA THR A 131 -2.26 19.57 -7.68
C THR A 131 -0.83 19.66 -7.15
N GLN A 132 -0.56 19.04 -5.99
CA GLN A 132 0.78 19.01 -5.41
C GLN A 132 1.77 18.31 -6.35
N ARG A 133 1.42 17.12 -6.87
CA ARG A 133 2.26 16.39 -7.83
C ARG A 133 2.53 17.20 -9.08
N LYS A 134 1.49 17.78 -9.70
CA LYS A 134 1.64 18.58 -10.93
C LYS A 134 2.60 19.75 -10.74
N THR A 135 2.44 20.50 -9.66
CA THR A 135 3.34 21.60 -9.31
C THR A 135 4.77 21.09 -9.09
N TYR A 136 4.95 19.99 -8.36
CA TYR A 136 6.27 19.41 -8.12
C TYR A 136 6.96 18.99 -9.42
N ARG A 137 6.26 18.26 -10.30
CA ARG A 137 6.80 17.77 -11.58
C ARG A 137 7.02 18.87 -12.61
N GLN A 138 6.29 19.98 -12.54
CA GLN A 138 6.58 21.16 -13.36
C GLN A 138 7.92 21.80 -12.98
N THR A 139 8.25 21.83 -11.69
CA THR A 139 9.48 22.47 -11.19
C THR A 139 10.71 21.54 -11.27
N HIS A 140 10.54 20.24 -10.98
CA HIS A 140 11.66 19.30 -10.83
C HIS A 140 11.74 18.26 -11.95
N GLY A 141 10.67 18.06 -12.72
CA GLY A 141 10.59 16.99 -13.71
C GLY A 141 10.65 15.58 -13.10
N TYR A 142 11.04 14.64 -13.95
CA TYR A 142 11.42 13.28 -13.58
C TYR A 142 12.94 13.12 -13.75
N PRO A 143 13.58 12.16 -13.05
CA PRO A 143 15.01 11.92 -13.24
C PRO A 143 15.31 11.45 -14.67
N GLY A 144 16.51 11.77 -15.16
CA GLY A 144 16.92 11.44 -16.53
C GLY A 144 17.09 9.95 -16.81
N ASP A 145 17.16 9.11 -15.77
CA ASP A 145 17.24 7.66 -15.83
C ASP A 145 15.88 6.96 -15.65
N ARG A 146 14.77 7.71 -15.72
CA ARG A 146 13.42 7.12 -15.69
C ARG A 146 13.22 6.16 -16.86
N PRO A 147 12.59 4.99 -16.67
CA PRO A 147 12.25 4.10 -17.77
C PRO A 147 11.44 4.79 -18.87
N THR A 148 11.70 4.43 -20.12
CA THR A 148 11.03 5.03 -21.29
C THR A 148 9.78 4.29 -21.73
N LYS A 149 9.69 2.99 -21.42
CA LYS A 149 8.56 2.14 -21.78
C LYS A 149 7.37 2.43 -20.83
N ALA A 150 6.17 2.61 -21.38
CA ALA A 150 4.97 2.76 -20.56
C ALA A 150 4.55 1.42 -19.93
N TRP A 151 3.80 1.48 -18.83
CA TRP A 151 3.32 0.29 -18.11
C TRP A 151 2.31 -0.56 -18.90
N ASP A 152 1.69 0.00 -19.93
CA ASP A 152 0.64 -0.62 -20.76
C ASP A 152 1.13 -1.11 -22.14
N GLU A 153 2.42 -0.94 -22.45
CA GLU A 153 3.10 -1.47 -23.63
C GLU A 153 3.65 -2.89 -23.40
#